data_AF-A0A9D8B9K7-F1
#
_entry.id   AF-A0A9D8B9K7-F1
#
_cell.length_a   1.000
_cell.length_b   1.000
_cell.length_c   1.000
_cell.angle_alpha   90.00
_cell.angle_beta   90.00
_cell.angle_gamma   90.00
#
_symmetry.space_group_name_H-M   'P 1'
#
loop_
_entity.id
_entity.type
_entity.pdbx_description
1 polymer ?
#
loop_
_entity_poly.entity_id
_entity_poly.type
_entity_poly.pdbx_seq_one_letter_code
_entity_poly.pdbx_strand_id
1 'polypeptide(L)' 'MEEEQIEQICRSMAKSSFGDVMVVGGGISGIQASLDLAKAGFKVYLVEKSPAIGGHMAQLDKTFPTNDCSM' A
#
# COMPACT_ATOMS: atom_id res chain seq x y z
N MET A 1 12.41 4.07 30.80
CA MET A 1 12.43 2.60 30.93
C MET A 1 11.43 1.91 30.00
N GLU A 2 10.28 2.51 29.69
CA GLU A 2 9.32 1.95 28.72
C GLU A 2 9.67 2.31 27.25
N GLU A 3 10.26 3.49 27.00
CA GLU A 3 10.67 3.93 25.65
C GLU A 3 11.78 3.07 25.04
N GLU A 4 12.74 2.63 25.85
CA GLU A 4 13.88 1.79 25.43
C GLU A 4 13.43 0.39 24.97
N GLN A 5 12.37 -0.12 25.60
CA GLN A 5 11.80 -1.44 25.28
C GLN A 5 11.04 -1.41 23.94
N ILE A 6 10.38 -0.28 23.62
CA ILE A 6 9.72 -0.06 22.33
C ILE A 6 10.76 0.01 21.20
N GLU A 7 11.84 0.76 21.39
CA GLU A 7 12.89 0.91 20.38
C GLU A 7 13.58 -0.43 20.08
N GLN A 8 13.75 -1.28 21.10
CA GLN A 8 14.38 -2.59 20.98
C GLN A 8 13.48 -3.63 20.29
N ILE A 9 12.16 -3.57 20.48
CA ILE A 9 11.18 -4.37 19.73
C ILE A 9 11.14 -3.95 18.26
N CYS A 10 11.15 -2.64 17.98
CA CYS A 10 11.23 -2.11 16.62
C CYS A 10 12.51 -2.55 15.89
N ARG A 11 13.66 -2.52 16.59
CA ARG A 11 14.95 -3.00 16.07
C ARG A 11 14.99 -4.51 15.82
N SER A 12 14.30 -5.29 16.66
CA SER A 12 14.15 -6.74 16.51
C SER A 12 13.37 -7.08 15.23
N MET A 13 12.27 -6.39 14.96
CA MET A 13 11.49 -6.56 13.72
C MET A 13 12.27 -6.13 12.47
N ALA A 14 13.08 -5.07 12.56
CA ALA A 14 13.93 -4.63 11.46
C ALA A 14 15.03 -5.65 11.07
N LYS A 15 15.29 -6.67 11.92
CA LYS A 15 16.35 -7.66 11.74
C LYS A 15 15.84 -9.01 11.25
N SER A 16 14.57 -9.33 11.45
CA SER A 16 13.91 -10.41 10.72
C SER A 16 13.81 -9.98 9.27
N SER A 17 14.39 -10.77 8.36
CA SER A 17 14.33 -10.56 6.92
C SER A 17 12.88 -10.64 6.43
N PHE A 18 12.13 -9.56 6.59
CA PHE A 18 10.83 -9.39 5.96
C PHE A 18 11.11 -9.21 4.47
N GLY A 19 10.67 -10.19 3.67
CA GLY A 19 10.89 -10.18 2.23
C GLY A 19 10.22 -8.98 1.57
N ASP A 20 10.78 -8.56 0.43
CA ASP A 20 10.14 -7.58 -0.44
C ASP A 20 8.75 -8.10 -0.87
N VAL A 21 7.75 -7.21 -0.90
CA VAL A 21 6.38 -7.56 -1.29
C VAL A 21 6.10 -7.06 -2.70
N MET A 22 5.50 -7.90 -3.55
CA MET A 22 5.06 -7.50 -4.88
C MET A 22 3.54 -7.52 -4.96
N VAL A 23 2.95 -6.38 -5.31
CA VAL A 23 1.52 -6.21 -5.54
C VAL A 23 1.27 -6.17 -7.05
N VAL A 24 0.42 -7.05 -7.54
CA VAL A 24 0.06 -7.13 -8.96
C VAL A 24 -1.35 -6.58 -9.16
N GLY A 25 -1.46 -5.52 -9.95
CA GLY A 25 -2.69 -4.80 -10.25
C GLY A 25 -2.75 -3.44 -9.55
N GLY A 26 -2.66 -2.36 -10.31
CA GLY A 26 -2.73 -0.96 -9.87
C GLY A 26 -4.15 -0.41 -9.78
N GLY A 27 -5.14 -1.23 -9.42
CA GLY A 27 -6.49 -0.75 -9.10
C GLY A 27 -6.56 -0.10 -7.71
N ILE A 28 -7.72 0.42 -7.32
CA ILE A 28 -7.93 1.04 -5.99
C ILE A 28 -7.51 0.12 -4.83
N SER A 29 -7.79 -1.18 -4.93
CA SER A 29 -7.41 -2.18 -3.93
C SER A 29 -5.89 -2.40 -3.86
N GLY A 30 -5.22 -2.50 -5.00
CA GLY A 30 -3.77 -2.72 -5.05
C GLY A 30 -2.98 -1.48 -4.60
N ILE A 31 -3.47 -0.29 -4.93
CA ILE A 31 -2.91 0.98 -4.43
C ILE A 31 -3.02 1.02 -2.91
N GLN A 32 -4.21 0.75 -2.35
CA GLN A 32 -4.41 0.79 -0.90
C GLN A 32 -3.56 -0.27 -0.17
N ALA A 33 -3.55 -1.52 -0.67
CA ALA A 33 -2.72 -2.58 -0.10
C ALA A 33 -1.24 -2.22 -0.11
N SER A 34 -0.75 -1.61 -1.20
CA SER A 34 0.65 -1.17 -1.29
C SER A 34 0.97 -0.07 -0.29
N LEU A 35 0.06 0.89 -0.09
CA LEU A 35 0.22 1.96 0.88
C LEU A 35 0.21 1.43 2.32
N ASP A 36 -0.66 0.48 2.64
CA ASP A 36 -0.73 -0.10 3.98
C ASP A 36 0.52 -0.92 4.31
N LEU A 37 1.02 -1.70 3.34
CA LEU A 37 2.27 -2.43 3.45
C LEU A 37 3.49 -1.49 3.55
N ALA A 38 3.53 -0.41 2.77
CA ALA A 38 4.59 0.59 2.86
C ALA A 38 4.58 1.30 4.23
N LYS A 39 3.41 1.64 4.77
CA LYS A 39 3.26 2.20 6.13
C LYS A 39 3.69 1.23 7.23
N ALA A 40 3.48 -0.07 7.02
CA ALA A 40 3.95 -1.12 7.92
C ALA A 40 5.47 -1.38 7.83
N GLY A 41 6.19 -0.68 6.94
CA GLY A 41 7.65 -0.75 6.83
C GLY A 41 8.16 -1.78 5.83
N PHE A 42 7.29 -2.36 4.99
CA PHE A 42 7.72 -3.26 3.92
C PHE A 42 8.15 -2.49 2.67
N LYS A 43 9.15 -3.03 1.98
CA LYS A 43 9.49 -2.59 0.63
C LYS A 43 8.49 -3.22 -0.35
N VAL A 44 7.73 -2.38 -1.05
CA VAL A 44 6.64 -2.82 -1.94
C VAL A 44 6.93 -2.45 -3.38
N TYR A 45 6.79 -3.42 -4.29
CA TYR A 45 6.76 -3.20 -5.73
C TYR A 45 5.32 -3.32 -6.24
N LEU A 46 4.78 -2.24 -6.80
CA LEU A 46 3.47 -2.25 -7.45
C LEU A 46 3.65 -2.43 -8.96
N VAL A 47 3.09 -3.50 -9.51
CA VAL A 47 3.16 -3.83 -10.95
C VAL A 47 1.77 -3.73 -11.55
N GLU A 48 1.61 -2.86 -12.53
CA GLU A 48 0.38 -2.71 -13.34
C GLU A 48 0.70 -3.04 -14.80
N LYS A 49 -0.23 -3.73 -15.48
CA LYS A 49 -0.11 -4.08 -16.90
C LYS A 49 -0.29 -2.87 -17.80
N SER A 50 -1.20 -1.99 -17.41
CA SER A 50 -1.59 -0.79 -18.14
C SER A 50 -0.54 0.32 -17.97
N PRO A 51 -0.46 1.30 -18.89
CA PRO A 51 0.48 2.41 -18.77
C PRO A 51 0.15 3.37 -17.60
N ALA A 52 -1.05 3.25 -17.01
CA ALA A 52 -1.52 4.07 -15.90
C ALA A 52 -2.20 3.19 -14.84
N ILE A 53 -2.16 3.65 -13.59
CA ILE A 53 -2.84 3.05 -12.45
C ILE A 53 -4.26 3.64 -12.28
N GLY A 54 -5.06 3.04 -11.40
CA GLY A 54 -6.44 3.42 -11.07
C GLY A 54 -7.48 2.36 -11.44
N GLY A 55 -7.13 1.41 -12.31
CA GLY A 55 -8.01 0.30 -12.70
C GLY A 55 -9.36 0.78 -13.26
N HIS A 56 -10.45 0.10 -12.91
CA HIS A 56 -11.79 0.51 -13.34
C HIS A 56 -12.27 1.80 -12.68
N MET A 57 -11.76 2.16 -11.50
CA MET A 57 -12.15 3.40 -10.83
C MET A 57 -11.78 4.63 -11.67
N ALA A 58 -10.64 4.59 -12.36
CA ALA A 58 -10.20 5.63 -13.30
C ALA A 58 -11.13 5.81 -14.51
N GLN A 59 -11.98 4.82 -14.81
CA GLN A 59 -12.90 4.84 -15.95
C GLN A 59 -14.29 5.37 -15.56
N LEU A 60 -14.56 5.50 -14.26
CA LEU A 60 -15.82 6.03 -13.76
C LEU A 60 -15.77 7.56 -13.71
N ASP A 61 -16.86 8.23 -14.05
CA ASP A 61 -16.97 9.68 -13.88
C ASP A 61 -17.22 10.05 -12.42
N LYS A 62 -18.08 9.28 -11.74
CA LYS A 62 -18.57 9.55 -10.39
C LYS A 62 -18.66 8.29 -9.54
N THR A 63 -18.39 8.43 -8.24
CA THR A 63 -18.56 7.37 -7.24
C THR A 63 -19.81 7.59 -6.40
N PHE A 64 -20.75 6.67 -6.46
CA PHE A 64 -21.90 6.64 -5.55
C PHE A 64 -21.43 6.29 -4.11
N PRO A 65 -22.05 6.81 -3.03
CA PRO A 65 -23.23 7.69 -2.94
C PRO A 65 -22.93 9.19 -3.02
N THR A 66 -21.66 9.58 -2.89
CA THR A 66 -21.28 10.98 -2.72
C THR A 66 -21.26 11.76 -4.03
N ASN A 67 -21.21 11.08 -5.18
CA ASN A 67 -21.01 11.67 -6.50
C ASN A 67 -19.73 12.53 -6.57
N ASP A 68 -18.69 12.07 -5.88
CA ASP A 68 -17.34 12.62 -6.02
C ASP A 68 -16.72 12.17 -7.34
N CYS A 69 -15.75 12.94 -7.84
CA CYS A 69 -14.95 12.55 -9.00
C CYS A 69 -14.07 11.34 -8.61
N SER A 70 -14.04 10.33 -9.49
CA SER A 70 -13.34 9.08 -9.22
C SER A 70 -11.81 9.20 -9.25
N MET A 71 -11.30 10.27 -9.87
CA MET A 71 -9.88 10.58 -10.01
C MET A 71 -9.65 12.08 -9.96
#